data_AF-A0A1H1SUJ8-F1
#
_entry.id   AF-A0A1H1SUJ8-F1
#
_cell.length_a   1.000
_cell.length_b   1.000
_cell.length_c   1.000
_cell.angle_alpha   90.00
_cell.angle_beta   90.00
_cell.angle_gamma   90.00
#
_symmetry.space_group_name_H-M   'P 1'
#
loop_
_entity.id
_entity.type
_entity.pdbx_description
1 polymer ?
#
loop_
_entity_poly.entity_id
_entity_poly.type
_entity_poly.pdbx_seq_one_letter_code
_entity_poly.pdbx_strand_id
1 'polypeptide(L)'
;MNRSGLGALASVDSWRGHYWQHLEQDGLDPELILSQALAAQHPYDGPSKLFSLAECVETPDLLAAQVRQNYPGACTAKLQRAYHSVIHQDLALSLIAPLALKLFRDGHVALPTASQIFVVRTQHDGQTQLHWFMETGQTDVDEQDFIACMSELTSDWYPFFRRGLGVSPGSYWSSVGLALGAPFAAVWNLAQPGPTCRLAQRWLEAFRNDANAFVDWIPVTFGEQQTAIPQRRGCCLAYLLPDSGHCGTCGVHRKQRIQAACLNQPYGCAK
;
A
#
# COMPACT_ATOMS: atom_id res chain seq x y z
N MET A 1 -33.09 -17.74 28.39
CA MET A 1 -32.64 -16.52 29.09
C MET A 1 -31.45 -15.94 28.33
N ASN A 2 -31.71 -14.82 27.67
CA ASN A 2 -30.84 -13.79 27.08
C ASN A 2 -29.39 -14.12 26.68
N ARG A 3 -29.18 -14.26 25.36
CA ARG A 3 -28.04 -13.66 24.65
C ARG A 3 -28.58 -12.54 23.77
N SER A 4 -28.40 -11.31 24.21
CA SER A 4 -28.75 -10.08 23.48
C SER A 4 -27.62 -9.08 23.69
N GLY A 5 -27.11 -8.54 22.59
CA GLY A 5 -26.00 -7.59 22.54
C GLY A 5 -25.37 -7.64 21.15
N LEU A 6 -26.14 -7.28 20.12
CA LEU A 6 -25.93 -6.01 19.41
C LEU A 6 -24.63 -6.01 18.58
N GLY A 7 -24.63 -6.82 17.52
CA GLY A 7 -23.85 -6.49 16.34
C GLY A 7 -24.54 -5.30 15.68
N ALA A 8 -23.89 -4.14 15.67
CA ALA A 8 -24.33 -3.00 14.89
C ALA A 8 -24.47 -3.45 13.44
N LEU A 9 -25.69 -3.43 12.90
CA LEU A 9 -25.93 -3.58 11.48
C LEU A 9 -25.14 -2.47 10.78
N ALA A 10 -23.99 -2.83 10.21
CA ALA A 10 -23.25 -1.92 9.34
C ALA A 10 -24.24 -1.42 8.27
N SER A 11 -24.37 -0.10 8.15
CA SER A 11 -25.12 0.50 7.06
C SER A 11 -24.61 -0.08 5.74
N VAL A 12 -25.49 -0.72 4.96
CA VAL A 12 -25.16 -1.34 3.67
C VAL A 12 -24.68 -0.30 2.66
N ASP A 13 -24.83 1.00 2.95
CA ASP A 13 -24.36 2.12 2.12
C ASP A 13 -22.90 2.56 2.41
N SER A 14 -22.17 1.84 3.28
CA SER A 14 -20.76 2.11 3.63
C SER A 14 -19.78 1.22 2.86
N TRP A 15 -18.54 1.68 2.66
CA TRP A 15 -17.47 0.88 2.04
C TRP A 15 -17.15 -0.37 2.85
N ARG A 16 -17.08 -0.23 4.18
CA ARG A 16 -16.96 -1.35 5.11
C ARG A 16 -18.12 -2.31 4.93
N GLY A 17 -19.36 -1.83 4.92
CA GLY A 17 -20.55 -2.66 4.71
C GLY A 17 -20.49 -3.48 3.42
N HIS A 18 -20.15 -2.83 2.30
CA HIS A 18 -19.98 -3.52 1.02
C HIS A 18 -18.86 -4.57 1.03
N TYR A 19 -17.74 -4.28 1.68
CA TYR A 19 -16.62 -5.22 1.79
C TYR A 19 -16.95 -6.41 2.68
N TRP A 20 -17.57 -6.16 3.84
CA TRP A 20 -17.99 -7.21 4.76
C TRP A 20 -19.00 -8.14 4.10
N GLN A 21 -20.03 -7.59 3.45
CA GLN A 21 -21.00 -8.36 2.71
C GLN A 21 -20.35 -9.20 1.59
N HIS A 22 -19.37 -8.64 0.87
CA HIS A 22 -18.63 -9.36 -0.17
C HIS A 22 -17.84 -10.56 0.41
N LEU A 23 -17.16 -10.37 1.54
CA LEU A 23 -16.43 -11.46 2.19
C LEU A 23 -17.35 -12.53 2.79
N GLU A 24 -18.45 -12.12 3.42
CA GLU A 24 -19.44 -13.05 4.00
C GLU A 24 -20.08 -13.93 2.93
N GLN A 25 -20.33 -13.39 1.73
CA GLN A 25 -20.83 -14.15 0.58
C GLN A 25 -19.87 -15.25 0.12
N ASP A 26 -18.56 -15.04 0.33
CA ASP A 26 -17.51 -16.01 0.05
C ASP A 26 -17.21 -16.93 1.26
N GLY A 27 -17.98 -16.81 2.36
CA GLY A 27 -17.80 -17.59 3.58
C GLY A 27 -16.56 -17.21 4.39
N LEU A 28 -16.04 -16.00 4.19
CA LEU A 28 -14.86 -15.47 4.85
C LEU A 28 -15.25 -14.61 6.05
N ASP A 29 -14.44 -14.66 7.11
CA ASP A 29 -14.58 -13.81 8.29
C ASP A 29 -13.79 -12.50 8.10
N PRO A 30 -14.46 -11.34 7.92
CA PRO A 30 -13.78 -10.06 7.69
C PRO A 30 -12.91 -9.62 8.86
N GLU A 31 -13.36 -9.86 10.10
CA GLU A 31 -12.64 -9.42 11.30
C GLU A 31 -11.34 -10.19 11.47
N LEU A 32 -11.39 -11.51 11.25
CA LEU A 32 -10.21 -12.36 11.29
C LEU A 32 -9.20 -11.97 10.21
N ILE A 33 -9.65 -11.81 8.96
CA ILE A 33 -8.79 -11.46 7.82
C ILE A 33 -8.07 -10.14 8.05
N LEU A 34 -8.81 -9.10 8.42
CA LEU A 34 -8.25 -7.76 8.62
C LEU A 34 -7.33 -7.72 9.83
N SER A 35 -7.66 -8.45 10.90
CA SER A 35 -6.79 -8.56 12.09
C SER A 35 -5.49 -9.29 11.78
N GLN A 36 -5.52 -10.36 10.98
CA GLN A 36 -4.31 -11.06 10.53
C GLN A 36 -3.45 -10.18 9.62
N ALA A 37 -4.07 -9.46 8.67
CA ALA A 37 -3.37 -8.53 7.80
C ALA A 37 -2.69 -7.39 8.57
N LEU A 38 -3.32 -6.90 9.63
CA LEU A 38 -2.75 -5.91 10.54
C LEU A 38 -1.62 -6.49 11.40
N ALA A 39 -1.78 -7.71 11.93
CA ALA A 39 -0.76 -8.36 12.76
C ALA A 39 0.51 -8.75 11.97
N ALA A 40 0.38 -8.99 10.66
CA ALA A 40 1.51 -9.23 9.77
C ALA A 40 2.40 -7.99 9.58
N GLN A 41 1.94 -6.80 10.00
CA GLN A 41 2.77 -5.61 10.01
C GLN A 41 3.71 -5.67 11.21
N HIS A 42 5.01 -5.75 10.95
CA HIS A 42 6.02 -5.91 12.00
C HIS A 42 6.04 -4.71 12.95
N PRO A 43 5.84 -4.90 14.26
CA PRO A 43 6.11 -3.85 15.23
C PRO A 43 7.62 -3.62 15.31
N TYR A 44 8.06 -2.38 15.07
CA TYR A 44 9.43 -1.98 15.29
C TYR A 44 9.59 -1.52 16.73
N ASP A 45 10.35 -2.27 17.53
CA ASP A 45 10.66 -1.90 18.90
C ASP A 45 11.61 -0.70 18.94
N GLY A 46 11.17 0.38 19.58
CA GLY A 46 12.01 1.52 19.99
C GLY A 46 12.86 2.17 18.90
N PRO A 47 12.29 2.57 17.75
CA PRO A 47 13.09 3.17 16.69
C PRO A 47 13.71 4.51 17.12
N SER A 48 14.98 4.72 16.74
CA SER A 48 15.59 6.04 16.81
C SER A 48 15.00 6.94 15.72
N LYS A 49 14.15 7.88 16.14
CA LYS A 49 13.52 8.88 15.26
C LYS A 49 14.57 9.86 14.76
N LEU A 50 14.57 10.10 13.45
CA LEU A 50 15.48 11.04 12.81
C LEU A 50 14.81 12.40 12.60
N PHE A 51 13.74 12.41 11.81
CA PHE A 51 13.00 13.61 11.43
C PHE A 51 11.57 13.22 11.06
N SER A 52 10.64 14.13 11.30
CA SER A 52 9.23 14.00 10.92
C SER A 52 9.00 14.23 9.42
N LEU A 53 7.85 13.82 8.92
CA LEU A 53 7.42 14.10 7.55
C LEU A 53 7.23 15.62 7.36
N ALA A 54 6.73 16.32 8.37
CA ALA A 54 6.63 17.78 8.35
C ALA A 54 8.00 18.44 8.10
N GLU A 55 9.03 18.05 8.86
CA GLU A 55 10.39 18.56 8.68
C GLU A 55 10.96 18.21 7.28
N CYS A 56 10.65 17.02 6.76
CA CYS A 56 11.03 16.63 5.40
C CYS A 56 10.37 17.47 4.31
N VAL A 57 9.09 17.80 4.47
CA VAL A 57 8.35 18.61 3.50
C VAL A 57 8.91 20.03 3.49
N GLU A 58 9.23 20.59 4.66
CA GLU A 58 9.84 21.92 4.80
C GLU A 58 11.28 21.95 4.30
N THR A 59 12.07 20.91 4.58
CA THR A 59 13.48 20.80 4.21
C THR A 59 13.77 19.48 3.47
N PRO A 60 13.50 19.41 2.15
CA PRO A 60 13.62 18.16 1.40
C PRO A 60 15.01 17.53 1.40
N ASP A 61 16.05 18.34 1.57
CA ASP A 61 17.43 17.90 1.63
C ASP A 61 17.74 16.99 2.83
N LEU A 62 16.94 17.02 3.90
CA LEU A 62 17.11 16.13 5.06
C LEU A 62 17.03 14.66 4.64
N LEU A 63 15.94 14.28 3.95
CA LEU A 63 15.75 12.90 3.52
C LEU A 63 16.75 12.52 2.43
N ALA A 64 17.04 13.42 1.48
CA ALA A 64 18.03 13.17 0.44
C ALA A 64 19.45 12.97 1.00
N ALA A 65 19.85 13.75 2.00
CA ALA A 65 21.12 13.58 2.70
C ALA A 65 21.17 12.27 3.48
N GLN A 66 20.06 11.90 4.14
CA GLN A 66 19.98 10.66 4.89
C GLN A 66 20.10 9.43 3.97
N VAL A 67 19.47 9.46 2.79
CA VAL A 67 19.64 8.42 1.77
C VAL A 67 21.10 8.29 1.35
N ARG A 68 21.80 9.40 1.08
CA ARG A 68 23.24 9.37 0.72
C ARG A 68 24.11 8.79 1.83
N GLN A 69 23.76 9.07 3.09
CA GLN A 69 24.49 8.55 4.25
C GLN A 69 24.25 7.04 4.45
N ASN A 70 23.00 6.58 4.36
CA ASN A 70 22.64 5.17 4.55
C ASN A 70 23.04 4.28 3.38
N TYR A 71 23.08 4.84 2.17
CA TYR A 71 23.38 4.10 0.95
C TYR A 71 24.53 4.78 0.20
N PRO A 72 25.80 4.65 0.67
CA PRO A 72 26.95 5.26 0.02
C PRO A 72 27.14 4.83 -1.45
N GLY A 73 26.61 3.67 -1.84
CA GLY A 73 26.59 3.19 -3.23
C GLY A 73 25.60 3.91 -4.15
N ALA A 74 24.74 4.79 -3.63
CA ALA A 74 23.80 5.60 -4.40
C ALA A 74 24.48 6.81 -5.09
N CYS A 75 25.55 6.54 -5.85
CA CYS A 75 26.44 7.56 -6.42
C CYS A 75 25.85 8.29 -7.64
N THR A 76 24.72 7.83 -8.18
CA THR A 76 24.08 8.42 -9.37
C THR A 76 22.70 8.97 -9.04
N ALA A 77 22.30 10.04 -9.73
CA ALA A 77 20.94 10.60 -9.60
C ALA A 77 19.85 9.56 -9.91
N LYS A 78 20.15 8.57 -10.76
CA LYS A 78 19.22 7.46 -11.07
C LYS A 78 19.02 6.53 -9.86
N LEU A 79 20.12 6.14 -9.19
CA LEU A 79 20.06 5.30 -8.00
C LEU A 79 19.43 6.05 -6.81
N GLN A 80 19.75 7.33 -6.63
CA GLN A 80 19.13 8.15 -5.58
C GLN A 80 17.61 8.22 -5.74
N ARG A 81 17.11 8.44 -6.97
CA ARG A 81 15.67 8.40 -7.24
C ARG A 81 15.06 7.02 -6.94
N ALA A 82 15.78 5.92 -7.22
CA ALA A 82 15.30 4.59 -6.88
C ALA A 82 15.13 4.42 -5.37
N TYR A 83 16.12 4.84 -4.56
CA TYR A 83 16.01 4.82 -3.11
C TYR A 83 14.89 5.74 -2.59
N HIS A 84 14.75 6.95 -3.14
CA HIS A 84 13.64 7.82 -2.77
C HIS A 84 12.27 7.21 -3.10
N SER A 85 12.14 6.51 -4.25
CA SER A 85 10.93 5.77 -4.59
C SER A 85 10.66 4.61 -3.61
N VAL A 86 11.69 3.90 -3.16
CA VAL A 86 11.56 2.84 -2.14
C VAL A 86 11.11 3.41 -0.81
N ILE A 87 11.69 4.54 -0.38
CA ILE A 87 11.29 5.22 0.87
C ILE A 87 9.86 5.76 0.78
N HIS A 88 9.44 6.28 -0.37
CA HIS A 88 8.05 6.66 -0.59
C HIS A 88 7.10 5.45 -0.54
N GLN A 89 7.52 4.33 -1.15
CA GLN A 89 6.75 3.10 -1.08
C GLN A 89 6.60 2.62 0.36
N ASP A 90 7.68 2.69 1.13
CA ASP A 90 7.68 2.38 2.54
C ASP A 90 6.70 3.30 3.31
N LEU A 91 6.72 4.63 3.07
CA LEU A 91 5.73 5.55 3.65
C LEU A 91 4.30 5.06 3.38
N ALA A 92 3.97 4.78 2.12
CA ALA A 92 2.63 4.35 1.76
C ALA A 92 2.24 3.05 2.48
N LEU A 93 3.13 2.05 2.53
CA LEU A 93 2.83 0.74 3.11
C LEU A 93 2.82 0.74 4.64
N SER A 94 3.65 1.55 5.28
CA SER A 94 3.73 1.65 6.75
C SER A 94 2.66 2.55 7.36
N LEU A 95 2.07 3.43 6.55
CA LEU A 95 1.07 4.40 6.98
C LEU A 95 -0.31 4.10 6.38
N ILE A 96 -0.45 4.20 5.07
CA ILE A 96 -1.76 4.21 4.40
C ILE A 96 -2.40 2.82 4.47
N ALA A 97 -1.62 1.75 4.29
CA ALA A 97 -2.13 0.38 4.35
C ALA A 97 -2.71 0.01 5.73
N PRO A 98 -2.01 0.20 6.87
CA PRO A 98 -2.61 -0.02 8.19
C PRO A 98 -3.86 0.80 8.42
N LEU A 99 -3.87 2.08 8.00
CA LEU A 99 -5.02 2.94 8.22
C LEU A 99 -6.24 2.46 7.42
N ALA A 100 -6.05 2.07 6.15
CA ALA A 100 -7.11 1.49 5.34
C ALA A 100 -7.63 0.17 5.93
N LEU A 101 -6.74 -0.72 6.40
CA LEU A 101 -7.13 -1.97 7.06
C LEU A 101 -7.94 -1.73 8.34
N LYS A 102 -7.50 -0.79 9.19
CA LYS A 102 -8.22 -0.39 10.41
C LYS A 102 -9.59 0.19 10.09
N LEU A 103 -9.67 1.09 9.10
CA LEU A 103 -10.94 1.66 8.66
C LEU A 103 -11.93 0.57 8.23
N PHE A 104 -11.50 -0.40 7.42
CA PHE A 104 -12.38 -1.50 6.99
C PHE A 104 -12.74 -2.45 8.15
N ARG A 105 -11.90 -2.56 9.18
CA ARG A 105 -12.18 -3.43 10.34
C ARG A 105 -13.15 -2.75 11.29
N ASP A 106 -12.81 -1.53 11.70
CA ASP A 106 -13.40 -0.81 12.83
C ASP A 106 -14.47 0.19 12.38
N GLY A 107 -14.49 0.59 11.10
CA GLY A 107 -15.40 1.60 10.55
C GLY A 107 -14.93 3.05 10.78
N HIS A 108 -13.87 3.23 11.55
CA HIS A 108 -13.24 4.50 11.84
C HIS A 108 -11.73 4.29 12.02
N VAL A 109 -10.94 5.37 11.95
CA VAL A 109 -9.51 5.30 12.19
C VAL A 109 -8.96 6.65 12.65
N ALA A 110 -7.98 6.63 13.56
CA ALA A 110 -7.26 7.83 13.95
C ALA A 110 -6.19 8.21 12.91
N LEU A 111 -6.37 9.34 12.21
CA LEU A 111 -5.38 9.86 11.26
C LEU A 111 -4.24 10.60 11.97
N PRO A 112 -2.98 10.41 11.54
CA PRO A 112 -1.86 11.21 12.00
C PRO A 112 -1.75 12.53 11.24
N THR A 113 -1.08 13.49 11.86
CA THR A 113 -0.53 14.67 11.18
C THR A 113 0.88 14.38 10.66
N ALA A 114 1.39 15.23 9.74
CA ALA A 114 2.75 15.09 9.22
C ALA A 114 3.84 15.14 10.31
N SER A 115 3.58 15.81 11.43
CA SER A 115 4.49 15.88 12.58
C SER A 115 4.50 14.60 13.43
N GLN A 116 3.56 13.67 13.22
CA GLN A 116 3.45 12.40 13.94
C GLN A 116 3.97 11.21 13.12
N ILE A 117 4.43 11.48 11.90
CA ILE A 117 5.01 10.49 10.99
C ILE A 117 6.50 10.76 10.96
N PHE A 118 7.33 9.77 11.27
CA PHE A 118 8.77 9.92 11.44
C PHE A 118 9.54 8.96 10.55
N VAL A 119 10.64 9.43 9.98
CA VAL A 119 11.67 8.52 9.46
C VAL A 119 12.48 8.00 10.64
N VAL A 120 12.67 6.69 10.64
CA VAL A 120 13.40 5.96 11.66
C VAL A 120 14.49 5.11 11.02
N ARG A 121 15.51 4.75 11.80
CA ARG A 121 16.50 3.75 11.41
C ARG A 121 16.13 2.40 12.01
N THR A 122 16.08 1.39 11.16
CA THR A 122 15.87 -0.01 11.56
C THR A 122 17.08 -0.84 11.18
N GLN A 123 17.32 -1.92 11.90
CA GLN A 123 18.32 -2.92 11.53
C GLN A 123 17.60 -4.14 10.96
N HIS A 124 17.92 -4.51 9.73
CA HIS A 124 17.43 -5.73 9.10
C HIS A 124 18.61 -6.47 8.48
N ASP A 125 18.83 -7.73 8.86
CA ASP A 125 19.96 -8.55 8.39
C ASP A 125 21.33 -7.86 8.48
N GLY A 126 21.56 -7.09 9.55
CA GLY A 126 22.81 -6.36 9.78
C GLY A 126 23.00 -5.11 8.91
N GLN A 127 22.00 -4.72 8.11
CA GLN A 127 21.99 -3.49 7.34
C GLN A 127 21.03 -2.46 7.95
N THR A 128 21.48 -1.20 8.00
CA THR A 128 20.64 -0.09 8.45
C THR A 128 19.71 0.36 7.32
N GLN A 129 18.41 0.23 7.53
CA GLN A 129 17.38 0.67 6.59
C GLN A 129 16.66 1.91 7.14
N LEU A 130 16.10 2.70 6.23
CA LEU A 130 15.20 3.80 6.56
C LEU A 130 13.77 3.28 6.45
N HIS A 131 12.96 3.57 7.47
CA HIS A 131 11.56 3.19 7.53
C HIS A 131 10.72 4.35 8.04
N TRP A 132 9.45 4.39 7.67
CA TRP A 132 8.47 5.34 8.20
C TRP A 132 7.70 4.73 9.34
N PHE A 133 7.72 5.43 10.48
CA PHE A 133 6.98 5.08 11.67
C PHE A 133 5.89 6.12 11.92
N MET A 134 4.68 5.66 12.21
CA MET A 134 3.56 6.51 12.58
C MET A 134 3.28 6.35 14.08
N GLU A 135 3.26 7.47 14.80
CA GLU A 135 2.62 7.52 16.12
C GLU A 135 1.11 7.49 16.00
N THR A 136 0.43 6.98 17.03
CA THR A 136 -1.04 6.92 17.05
C THR A 136 -1.63 8.29 16.73
N GLY A 137 -2.48 8.33 15.69
CA GLY A 137 -3.22 9.53 15.30
C GLY A 137 -4.11 10.04 16.42
N GLN A 138 -4.51 11.31 16.33
CA GLN A 138 -5.33 11.95 17.36
C GLN A 138 -6.78 12.18 16.91
N THR A 139 -7.00 12.32 15.59
CA THR A 139 -8.31 12.62 15.03
C THR A 139 -8.93 11.34 14.49
N ASP A 140 -9.94 10.83 15.18
CA ASP A 140 -10.73 9.71 14.72
C ASP A 140 -11.67 10.17 13.60
N VAL A 141 -11.61 9.50 12.45
CA VAL A 141 -12.41 9.82 11.26
C VAL A 141 -13.18 8.60 10.79
N ASP A 142 -14.35 8.85 10.19
CA ASP A 142 -15.12 7.82 9.48
C ASP A 142 -14.61 7.62 8.04
N GLU A 143 -15.33 6.81 7.25
CA GLU A 143 -14.95 6.52 5.87
C GLU A 143 -14.94 7.74 4.94
N GLN A 144 -15.91 8.64 5.09
CA GLN A 144 -16.05 9.78 4.19
C GLN A 144 -14.92 10.78 4.47
N ASP A 145 -14.69 11.06 5.75
CA ASP A 145 -13.60 11.94 6.17
C ASP A 145 -12.24 11.30 5.89
N PHE A 146 -12.10 9.99 6.04
CA PHE A 146 -10.88 9.27 5.64
C PHE A 146 -10.54 9.49 4.17
N ILE A 147 -11.52 9.33 3.27
CA ILE A 147 -11.31 9.51 1.83
C ILE A 147 -10.87 10.95 1.55
N ALA A 148 -11.59 11.94 2.09
CA ALA A 148 -11.29 13.35 1.87
C ALA A 148 -9.89 13.72 2.39
N CYS A 149 -9.60 13.41 3.65
CA CYS A 149 -8.32 13.75 4.29
C CYS A 149 -7.14 13.00 3.66
N MET A 150 -7.29 11.71 3.34
CA MET A 150 -6.20 10.95 2.72
C MET A 150 -5.91 11.41 1.29
N SER A 151 -6.94 11.84 0.55
CA SER A 151 -6.77 12.45 -0.77
C SER A 151 -6.00 13.77 -0.70
N GLU A 152 -6.32 14.61 0.28
CA GLU A 152 -5.61 15.87 0.53
C GLU A 152 -4.17 15.60 0.94
N LEU A 153 -3.95 14.79 1.98
CA LEU A 153 -2.61 14.43 2.48
C LEU A 153 -1.70 13.88 1.37
N THR A 154 -2.19 12.91 0.59
CA THR A 154 -1.41 12.32 -0.49
C THR A 154 -1.18 13.29 -1.66
N SER A 155 -2.02 14.30 -1.83
CA SER A 155 -1.80 15.36 -2.80
C SER A 155 -0.78 16.39 -2.30
N ASP A 156 -0.80 16.70 -1.01
CA ASP A 156 0.12 17.66 -0.38
C ASP A 156 1.56 17.14 -0.30
N TRP A 157 1.75 15.84 -0.07
CA TRP A 157 3.08 15.24 -0.07
C TRP A 157 3.66 15.10 -1.47
N TYR A 158 2.82 15.07 -2.51
CA TYR A 158 3.25 14.77 -3.87
C TYR A 158 4.29 15.77 -4.41
N PRO A 159 4.14 17.10 -4.30
CA PRO A 159 5.18 18.06 -4.69
C PRO A 159 6.54 17.81 -4.05
N PHE A 160 6.57 17.47 -2.76
CA PHE A 160 7.80 17.16 -2.03
C PHE A 160 8.52 15.96 -2.66
N PHE A 161 7.84 14.82 -2.80
CA PHE A 161 8.45 13.63 -3.41
C PHE A 161 8.80 13.83 -4.89
N ARG A 162 7.93 14.52 -5.65
CA ARG A 162 8.10 14.72 -7.08
C ARG A 162 9.24 15.68 -7.41
N ARG A 163 9.22 16.87 -6.82
CA ARG A 163 10.15 17.96 -7.13
C ARG A 163 11.39 17.91 -6.25
N GLY A 164 11.23 17.66 -4.95
CA GLY A 164 12.34 17.60 -3.99
C GLY A 164 13.18 16.34 -4.14
N LEU A 165 12.55 15.19 -4.36
CA LEU A 165 13.25 13.89 -4.37
C LEU A 165 13.32 13.21 -5.75
N GLY A 166 12.65 13.78 -6.75
CA GLY A 166 12.66 13.27 -8.13
C GLY A 166 11.88 11.98 -8.33
N VAL A 167 11.01 11.61 -7.39
CA VAL A 167 10.14 10.43 -7.52
C VAL A 167 9.23 10.59 -8.73
N SER A 168 9.06 9.54 -9.54
CA SER A 168 8.20 9.61 -10.72
C SER A 168 6.71 9.56 -10.31
N PRO A 169 5.80 10.18 -11.08
CA PRO A 169 4.36 10.10 -10.80
C PRO A 169 3.88 8.66 -10.66
N GLY A 170 4.33 7.78 -11.55
CA GLY A 170 4.00 6.36 -11.51
C GLY A 170 4.51 5.65 -10.26
N SER A 171 5.69 5.99 -9.75
CA SER A 171 6.19 5.41 -8.48
C SER A 171 5.39 5.90 -7.29
N TYR A 172 5.06 7.20 -7.30
CA TYR A 172 4.34 7.84 -6.22
C TYR A 172 2.91 7.30 -6.09
N TRP A 173 2.12 7.50 -7.13
CA TRP A 173 0.69 7.20 -7.11
C TRP A 173 0.37 5.72 -7.11
N SER A 174 1.21 4.87 -7.71
CA SER A 174 0.98 3.41 -7.62
C SER A 174 1.32 2.83 -6.25
N SER A 175 2.22 3.46 -5.48
CA SER A 175 2.48 3.06 -4.10
C SER A 175 1.31 3.46 -3.20
N VAL A 176 0.80 4.68 -3.38
CA VAL A 176 -0.42 5.15 -2.71
C VAL A 176 -1.61 4.23 -3.03
N GLY A 177 -1.88 3.96 -4.31
CA GLY A 177 -3.00 3.12 -4.71
C GLY A 177 -2.91 1.67 -4.21
N LEU A 178 -1.71 1.11 -4.11
CA LEU A 178 -1.55 -0.22 -3.52
C LEU A 178 -1.81 -0.23 -2.02
N ALA A 179 -1.32 0.78 -1.31
CA ALA A 179 -1.53 0.87 0.12
C ALA A 179 -3.02 1.10 0.46
N LEU A 180 -3.70 1.99 -0.27
CA LEU A 180 -5.15 2.15 -0.18
C LEU A 180 -5.90 0.86 -0.48
N GLY A 181 -5.36 0.04 -1.38
CA GLY A 181 -5.92 -1.25 -1.75
C GLY A 181 -5.59 -2.42 -0.80
N ALA A 182 -4.92 -2.17 0.33
CA ALA A 182 -4.49 -3.22 1.26
C ALA A 182 -5.63 -4.15 1.75
N PRO A 183 -6.85 -3.68 2.07
CA PRO A 183 -7.96 -4.57 2.43
C PRO A 183 -8.29 -5.61 1.36
N PHE A 184 -8.19 -5.24 0.08
CA PHE A 184 -8.44 -6.14 -1.04
C PHE A 184 -7.25 -7.07 -1.31
N ALA A 185 -6.03 -6.58 -1.05
CA ALA A 185 -4.84 -7.40 -1.12
C ALA A 185 -4.83 -8.50 -0.04
N ALA A 186 -5.44 -8.28 1.12
CA ALA A 186 -5.56 -9.28 2.18
C ALA A 186 -6.36 -10.53 1.76
N VAL A 187 -7.23 -10.38 0.75
CA VAL A 187 -8.12 -11.45 0.25
C VAL A 187 -7.83 -11.87 -1.18
N TRP A 188 -6.66 -11.47 -1.71
CA TRP A 188 -6.29 -11.60 -3.12
C TRP A 188 -6.45 -13.02 -3.69
N ASN A 189 -6.26 -14.06 -2.88
CA ASN A 189 -6.42 -15.47 -3.26
C ASN A 189 -7.50 -16.20 -2.45
N LEU A 190 -8.29 -15.48 -1.67
CA LEU A 190 -9.33 -16.07 -0.80
C LEU A 190 -10.73 -15.78 -1.33
N ALA A 191 -10.97 -14.54 -1.78
CA ALA A 191 -12.28 -14.09 -2.25
C ALA A 191 -12.43 -14.23 -3.77
N GLN A 192 -13.67 -14.17 -4.25
CA GLN A 192 -14.00 -14.20 -5.68
C GLN A 192 -13.33 -13.03 -6.40
N PRO A 193 -12.50 -13.28 -7.43
CA PRO A 193 -11.65 -12.23 -8.00
C PRO A 193 -12.42 -11.10 -8.66
N GLY A 194 -13.46 -11.42 -9.43
CA GLY A 194 -14.22 -10.42 -10.18
C GLY A 194 -14.88 -9.36 -9.29
N PRO A 195 -15.71 -9.76 -8.30
CA PRO A 195 -16.28 -8.85 -7.32
C PRO A 195 -15.21 -8.07 -6.52
N THR A 196 -14.16 -8.76 -6.07
CA THR A 196 -13.04 -8.12 -5.33
C THR A 196 -12.39 -7.02 -6.16
N CYS A 197 -12.06 -7.28 -7.43
CA CYS A 197 -11.44 -6.29 -8.32
C CYS A 197 -12.36 -5.08 -8.55
N ARG A 198 -13.66 -5.30 -8.77
CA ARG A 198 -14.62 -4.21 -8.97
C ARG A 198 -14.75 -3.33 -7.74
N LEU A 199 -14.82 -3.94 -6.55
CA LEU A 199 -14.94 -3.19 -5.31
C LEU A 199 -13.65 -2.39 -5.01
N ALA A 200 -12.49 -3.01 -5.21
CA ALA A 200 -11.19 -2.34 -5.07
C ALA A 200 -11.03 -1.15 -6.04
N GLN A 201 -11.47 -1.31 -7.29
CA GLN A 201 -11.41 -0.24 -8.29
C GLN A 201 -12.33 0.94 -7.93
N ARG A 202 -13.58 0.66 -7.53
CA ARG A 202 -14.54 1.68 -7.07
C ARG A 202 -14.03 2.42 -5.83
N TRP A 203 -13.40 1.70 -4.90
CA TRP A 203 -12.75 2.28 -3.72
C TRP A 203 -11.66 3.30 -4.12
N LEU A 204 -10.75 2.91 -5.01
CA LEU A 204 -9.69 3.83 -5.48
C LEU A 204 -10.24 5.05 -6.22
N GLU A 205 -11.32 4.89 -6.99
CA GLU A 205 -11.98 6.00 -7.69
C GLU A 205 -12.58 7.04 -6.73
N ALA A 206 -12.94 6.65 -5.51
CA ALA A 206 -13.53 7.54 -4.52
C ALA A 206 -12.58 8.64 -4.05
N PHE A 207 -11.27 8.40 -4.05
CA PHE A 207 -10.25 9.36 -3.61
C PHE A 207 -10.07 10.54 -4.56
N ARG A 208 -10.52 10.47 -5.82
CA ARG A 208 -10.39 11.56 -6.80
C ARG A 208 -8.96 12.10 -6.94
N ASN A 209 -7.95 11.27 -6.66
CA ASN A 209 -6.54 11.55 -6.93
C ASN A 209 -6.03 10.61 -8.04
N ASP A 210 -4.79 10.79 -8.48
CA ASP A 210 -4.25 10.02 -9.60
C ASP A 210 -4.00 8.54 -9.28
N ALA A 211 -4.17 8.07 -8.04
CA ALA A 211 -3.88 6.69 -7.67
C ALA A 211 -4.64 5.66 -8.53
N ASN A 212 -5.90 5.95 -8.86
CA ASN A 212 -6.75 5.11 -9.73
C ASN A 212 -6.26 5.02 -11.18
N ALA A 213 -5.46 5.99 -11.65
CA ALA A 213 -4.88 5.98 -12.98
C ALA A 213 -3.64 5.06 -13.05
N PHE A 214 -2.99 4.78 -11.92
CA PHE A 214 -1.71 4.06 -11.85
C PHE A 214 -1.81 2.63 -11.31
N VAL A 215 -2.94 2.24 -10.73
CA VAL A 215 -3.22 0.87 -10.28
C VAL A 215 -4.51 0.37 -10.92
N ASP A 216 -4.45 -0.84 -11.44
CA ASP A 216 -5.60 -1.59 -11.94
C ASP A 216 -5.79 -2.83 -11.08
N TRP A 217 -7.02 -3.27 -10.85
CA TRP A 217 -7.31 -4.53 -10.18
C TRP A 217 -7.85 -5.52 -11.18
N ILE A 218 -7.12 -6.63 -11.34
CA ILE A 218 -7.43 -7.60 -12.39
C ILE A 218 -7.59 -9.01 -11.83
N PRO A 219 -8.55 -9.79 -12.37
CA PRO A 219 -8.62 -11.21 -12.10
C PRO A 219 -7.51 -11.93 -12.86
N VAL A 220 -6.83 -12.85 -12.19
CA VAL A 220 -5.70 -13.61 -12.73
C VAL A 220 -5.75 -15.02 -12.22
N THR A 221 -5.54 -15.98 -13.12
CA THR A 221 -5.43 -17.39 -12.74
C THR A 221 -3.95 -17.80 -12.66
N PHE A 222 -3.54 -18.35 -11.54
CA PHE A 222 -2.24 -19.00 -11.34
C PHE A 222 -2.46 -20.50 -11.11
N GLY A 223 -2.19 -21.32 -12.13
CA GLY A 223 -2.56 -22.73 -12.09
C GLY A 223 -4.09 -22.88 -12.08
N GLU A 224 -4.63 -23.47 -11.00
CA GLU A 224 -6.09 -23.59 -10.78
C GLU A 224 -6.64 -22.47 -9.87
N GLN A 225 -5.77 -21.70 -9.22
CA GLN A 225 -6.18 -20.64 -8.29
C GLN A 225 -6.53 -19.37 -9.05
N GLN A 226 -7.77 -18.89 -8.92
CA GLN A 226 -8.12 -17.54 -9.37
C GLN A 226 -7.83 -16.53 -8.28
N THR A 227 -7.34 -15.36 -8.67
CA THR A 227 -6.83 -14.34 -7.76
C THR A 227 -7.18 -12.93 -8.22
N ALA A 228 -7.48 -12.02 -7.30
CA ALA A 228 -7.59 -10.59 -7.54
C ALA A 228 -6.29 -9.91 -7.16
N ILE A 229 -5.50 -9.50 -8.15
CA ILE A 229 -4.22 -8.85 -7.90
C ILE A 229 -4.21 -7.41 -8.40
N PRO A 230 -3.54 -6.50 -7.69
CA PRO A 230 -3.29 -5.18 -8.20
C PRO A 230 -2.14 -5.21 -9.23
N GLN A 231 -2.35 -4.52 -10.34
CA GLN A 231 -1.42 -4.34 -11.43
C GLN A 231 -1.05 -2.86 -11.55
N ARG A 232 0.24 -2.53 -11.38
CA ARG A 232 0.72 -1.17 -11.61
C ARG A 232 0.81 -0.90 -13.12
N ARG A 233 0.22 0.22 -13.60
CA ARG A 233 0.21 0.64 -15.02
C ARG A 233 1.52 1.31 -15.49
N GLY A 234 2.46 1.58 -14.58
CA GLY A 234 3.73 2.27 -14.89
C GLY A 234 4.90 1.88 -13.98
N CYS A 235 5.18 0.58 -13.88
CA CYS A 235 6.18 -0.07 -13.01
C CYS A 235 7.34 0.83 -12.52
N CYS A 236 7.42 0.95 -11.19
CA CYS A 236 7.99 2.07 -10.43
C CYS A 236 9.51 2.25 -10.47
N LEU A 237 10.25 1.37 -11.15
CA LEU A 237 11.71 1.38 -11.05
C LEU A 237 12.42 1.09 -12.37
N ALA A 238 11.71 0.89 -13.48
CA ALA A 238 12.35 0.52 -14.76
C ALA A 238 13.55 -0.41 -14.54
N TYR A 239 13.31 -1.56 -13.86
CA TYR A 239 14.29 -2.62 -13.61
C TYR A 239 15.33 -2.37 -12.49
N LEU A 240 15.21 -1.31 -11.68
CA LEU A 240 16.21 -0.99 -10.65
C LEU A 240 15.63 -1.04 -9.23
N LEU A 241 15.56 -2.25 -8.66
CA LEU A 241 15.70 -2.33 -7.21
C LEU A 241 17.18 -2.14 -6.85
N PRO A 242 17.51 -1.47 -5.73
CA PRO A 242 18.89 -1.26 -5.30
C PRO A 242 19.77 -2.51 -5.35
N ASP A 243 19.19 -3.68 -5.05
CA ASP A 243 19.88 -4.97 -5.04
C ASP A 243 19.62 -5.83 -6.28
N SER A 244 19.29 -5.21 -7.43
CA SER A 244 18.96 -5.90 -8.70
C SER A 244 17.73 -6.83 -8.67
N GLY A 245 16.95 -6.80 -7.59
CA GLY A 245 15.70 -7.55 -7.46
C GLY A 245 14.61 -7.14 -8.45
N HIS A 246 13.58 -7.98 -8.60
CA HIS A 246 12.39 -7.68 -9.41
C HIS A 246 11.19 -7.38 -8.51
N CYS A 247 10.51 -6.24 -8.74
CA CYS A 247 9.27 -5.93 -8.05
C CYS A 247 8.14 -6.89 -8.49
N GLY A 248 7.56 -7.63 -7.53
CA GLY A 248 6.51 -8.64 -7.76
C GLY A 248 5.27 -8.13 -8.48
N THR A 249 4.98 -6.83 -8.42
CA THR A 249 3.78 -6.19 -8.99
C THR A 249 4.00 -5.52 -10.36
N CYS A 250 5.19 -5.68 -10.96
CA CYS A 250 5.54 -5.07 -12.23
C CYS A 250 4.80 -5.72 -13.42
N GLY A 251 3.96 -4.96 -14.13
CA GLY A 251 3.18 -5.45 -15.27
C GLY A 251 4.01 -5.98 -16.46
N VAL A 252 5.27 -5.53 -16.63
CA VAL A 252 6.14 -5.93 -17.73
C VAL A 252 6.70 -7.35 -17.54
N HIS A 253 7.30 -7.63 -16.38
CA HIS A 253 7.77 -8.99 -16.07
C HIS A 253 6.63 -9.92 -15.66
N ARG A 254 5.45 -9.42 -15.28
CA ARG A 254 4.27 -10.27 -15.12
C ARG A 254 3.95 -11.02 -16.40
N LYS A 255 3.98 -10.37 -17.57
CA LYS A 255 3.77 -11.06 -18.87
C LYS A 255 4.83 -12.14 -19.12
N GLN A 256 6.10 -11.85 -18.85
CA GLN A 256 7.20 -12.80 -19.03
C GLN A 256 7.15 -13.96 -18.02
N ARG A 257 6.76 -13.72 -16.76
CA ARG A 257 6.60 -14.75 -15.73
C ARG A 257 5.36 -15.60 -15.95
N ILE A 258 4.24 -15.00 -16.39
CA ILE A 258 3.05 -15.76 -16.82
C ILE A 258 3.44 -16.62 -18.02
N GLN A 259 4.14 -16.09 -19.02
CA GLN A 259 4.65 -16.89 -20.14
C GLN A 259 5.58 -18.00 -19.68
N ALA A 260 6.55 -17.72 -18.80
CA ALA A 260 7.47 -18.74 -18.27
C ALA A 260 6.76 -19.82 -17.43
N ALA A 261 5.76 -19.44 -16.63
CA ALA A 261 4.96 -20.37 -15.85
C ALA A 261 4.02 -21.20 -16.74
N CYS A 262 3.45 -20.62 -17.81
CA CYS A 262 2.67 -21.35 -18.81
C CYS A 262 3.55 -22.26 -19.70
N LEU A 263 4.81 -21.90 -19.95
CA LEU A 263 5.76 -22.70 -20.73
C LEU A 263 6.31 -23.90 -19.94
N ASN A 264 6.31 -23.83 -18.61
CA ASN A 264 6.78 -24.90 -17.73
C ASN A 264 5.65 -25.84 -17.24
N GLN A 265 4.43 -25.70 -17.77
CA GLN A 265 3.39 -26.72 -17.60
C GLN A 265 3.53 -27.79 -18.71
N PRO A 266 3.58 -29.10 -18.40
CA PRO A 266 3.75 -30.16 -19.40
C PRO A 266 2.58 -30.34 -20.39
N TYR A 267 1.52 -29.54 -20.30
CA TYR A 267 0.36 -29.65 -21.18
C TYR A 267 -0.04 -28.27 -21.70
N GLY A 268 0.01 -28.13 -23.02
CA GLY A 268 -0.01 -26.87 -23.75
C GLY A 268 -1.29 -26.06 -23.61
N CYS A 269 -1.12 -24.74 -23.60
CA CYS A 269 -2.22 -23.79 -23.73
C CYS A 269 -2.61 -23.69 -25.21
N ALA A 270 -3.85 -24.05 -25.52
CA ALA A 270 -4.46 -23.82 -26.83
C ALA A 270 -4.56 -22.31 -27.12
N LYS A 271 -4.37 -21.97 -28.41
CA LYS A 271 -4.33 -20.61 -28.97
C LYS A 271 -5.63 -19.84 -28.79
#